data_AF-A0A419F354-F1
#
_entry.id   AF-A0A419F354-F1
#
_cell.length_a   1.000
_cell.length_b   1.000
_cell.length_c   1.000
_cell.angle_alpha   90.00
_cell.angle_beta   90.00
_cell.angle_gamma   90.00
#
_symmetry.space_group_name_H-M   'P 1'
#
loop_
_entity.id
_entity.type
_entity.pdbx_description
1 polymer ?
#
loop_
_entity_poly.entity_id
_entity_poly.type
_entity_poly.pdbx_seq_one_letter_code
_entity_poly.pdbx_strand_id
1 'polypeptide(L)'
;MSLAGARNGVLQASPKGEGGSMKSHIKAVWILVVLVLAFWSGAAWAERFALGDLGFDPVLYRTTLKNFPPHIKMAVPSSFDWRDSGVVTKAKDQGYCGSCWAFACVGVMESKIILNGGSPYNLSEEQLVSCDSTMSGCCGGNYLALRYWYDNNPFKEVCTGYYDYSTSCSTETRVACGSLDCEAVPYNSATLFTVNTASVDDVKASIYEDGPAYFSFFVYSDFFTYWSAGSSGSVYRQASGVYEGGHAVLIIGWDDTKQAWLCKNSWGAAGGPNDDGTFWIAWSGHAHNLSFGMANIELEASVPSPPSPNELTQINLFSPSHQATISGLPTFTWAVDGGLDNAYAVDVSYSSTFKSYWSTHNNLGLSISNTSWTPSQTVWNQIPSGKWVYWRVRGVDWSHEPVTVIMSGQVRSFYKP
;
A
#
# COMPACT_ATOMS: atom_id res chain seq x y z
N MET A 1 -29.88 7.91 -97.89
CA MET A 1 -29.00 9.08 -97.66
C MET A 1 -28.03 8.67 -96.56
N SER A 2 -26.84 8.15 -96.88
CA SER A 2 -25.63 8.91 -97.29
C SER A 2 -25.14 9.81 -96.16
N LEU A 3 -23.90 9.81 -95.67
CA LEU A 3 -22.64 9.09 -95.97
C LEU A 3 -21.63 9.49 -94.86
N ALA A 4 -20.70 8.58 -94.53
CA ALA A 4 -19.25 8.75 -94.20
C ALA A 4 -18.76 9.84 -93.19
N GLY A 5 -17.66 9.66 -92.43
CA GLY A 5 -16.55 8.67 -92.43
C GLY A 5 -15.75 8.80 -91.10
N ALA A 6 -15.16 7.74 -90.54
CA ALA A 6 -13.93 7.02 -90.92
C ALA A 6 -12.60 7.76 -90.60
N ARG A 7 -11.86 7.34 -89.56
CA ARG A 7 -10.60 6.54 -89.66
C ARG A 7 -9.74 6.56 -88.38
N ASN A 8 -9.01 5.45 -88.24
CA ASN A 8 -8.01 5.02 -87.25
C ASN A 8 -6.93 6.04 -86.88
N GLY A 9 -6.44 5.94 -85.65
CA GLY A 9 -5.15 6.46 -85.20
C GLY A 9 -4.61 5.67 -84.01
N VAL A 10 -3.61 4.84 -84.26
CA VAL A 10 -2.77 4.18 -83.24
C VAL A 10 -1.86 5.23 -82.61
N LEU A 11 -1.76 5.27 -81.28
CA LEU A 11 -0.65 5.93 -80.58
C LEU A 11 0.01 4.96 -79.61
N GLN A 12 1.25 4.62 -79.94
CA GLN A 12 2.23 4.02 -79.04
C GLN A 12 2.85 5.08 -78.13
N ALA A 13 3.27 4.60 -76.95
CA ALA A 13 4.28 5.13 -76.03
C ALA A 13 3.92 6.34 -75.15
N SER A 14 3.85 6.13 -73.83
CA SER A 14 5.01 6.34 -72.95
C SER A 14 4.70 5.92 -71.51
N PRO A 15 5.59 5.20 -70.80
CA PRO A 15 5.42 4.88 -69.38
C PRO A 15 5.83 6.10 -68.56
N LYS A 16 4.85 6.80 -67.97
CA LYS A 16 5.12 7.74 -66.87
C LYS A 16 4.58 7.14 -65.58
N GLY A 17 5.51 6.89 -64.67
CA GLY A 17 5.31 6.05 -63.53
C GLY A 17 4.36 6.63 -62.49
N GLU A 18 3.59 5.72 -61.91
CA GLU A 18 3.17 5.83 -60.52
C GLU A 18 3.75 4.60 -59.79
N GLY A 19 5.03 4.71 -59.46
CA GLY A 19 5.63 3.95 -58.37
C GLY A 19 5.08 4.46 -57.04
N GLY A 20 3.76 4.43 -56.86
CA GLY A 20 3.09 4.53 -55.57
C GLY A 20 3.40 3.27 -54.80
N SER A 21 4.56 3.31 -54.14
CA SER A 21 5.20 2.21 -53.42
C SER A 21 4.20 1.26 -52.75
N MET A 22 4.25 -0.02 -53.12
CA MET A 22 3.58 -1.11 -52.38
C MET A 22 3.90 -1.05 -50.87
N LYS A 23 5.01 -0.39 -50.47
CA LYS A 23 5.36 -0.13 -49.07
C LYS A 23 4.47 0.92 -48.39
N SER A 24 3.85 1.87 -49.10
CA SER A 24 2.90 2.83 -48.50
C SER A 24 1.56 2.18 -48.18
N HIS A 25 1.07 1.31 -49.07
CA HIS A 25 -0.13 0.52 -48.83
C HIS A 25 0.09 -0.54 -47.74
N ILE A 26 1.24 -1.21 -47.73
CA ILE A 26 1.61 -2.13 -46.65
C ILE A 26 1.73 -1.37 -45.32
N LYS A 27 2.39 -0.20 -45.27
CA LYS A 27 2.45 0.63 -44.06
C LYS A 27 1.07 1.10 -43.59
N ALA A 28 0.20 1.53 -44.49
CA ALA A 28 -1.16 1.95 -44.14
C ALA A 28 -2.01 0.78 -43.61
N VAL A 29 -1.88 -0.40 -44.20
CA VAL A 29 -2.54 -1.63 -43.73
C VAL A 29 -1.97 -2.09 -42.39
N TRP A 30 -0.66 -2.04 -42.17
CA TRP A 30 -0.05 -2.33 -40.87
C TRP A 30 -0.48 -1.32 -39.80
N ILE A 31 -0.53 -0.02 -40.12
CA ILE A 31 -1.03 1.01 -39.20
C ILE A 31 -2.51 0.74 -38.87
N LEU A 32 -3.34 0.38 -39.86
CA LEU A 32 -4.74 0.05 -39.61
C LEU A 32 -4.90 -1.22 -38.76
N VAL A 33 -4.10 -2.26 -39.00
CA VAL A 33 -4.12 -3.52 -38.23
C VAL A 33 -3.63 -3.29 -36.80
N VAL A 34 -2.58 -2.50 -36.59
CA VAL A 34 -2.09 -2.14 -35.25
C VAL A 34 -3.12 -1.28 -34.51
N LEU A 35 -3.78 -0.33 -35.20
CA LEU A 35 -4.85 0.49 -34.60
C LEU A 35 -6.09 -0.35 -34.27
N VAL A 36 -6.48 -1.31 -35.12
CA VAL A 36 -7.62 -2.21 -34.86
C VAL A 36 -7.30 -3.17 -33.72
N LEU A 37 -6.09 -3.73 -33.64
CA LEU A 37 -5.65 -4.58 -32.53
C LEU A 37 -5.53 -3.80 -31.21
N ALA A 38 -5.06 -2.55 -31.25
CA ALA A 38 -5.00 -1.66 -30.08
C ALA A 38 -6.41 -1.22 -29.60
N PHE A 39 -7.34 -0.98 -30.52
CA PHE A 39 -8.75 -0.72 -30.19
C PHE A 39 -9.45 -1.95 -29.61
N TRP A 40 -9.18 -3.14 -30.16
CA TRP A 40 -9.73 -4.40 -29.62
C TRP A 40 -9.13 -4.76 -28.26
N SER A 41 -7.83 -4.50 -28.03
CA SER A 41 -7.23 -4.71 -26.71
C SER A 41 -7.72 -3.69 -25.69
N GLY A 42 -7.91 -2.41 -26.05
CA GLY A 42 -8.48 -1.43 -25.13
C GLY A 42 -9.91 -1.78 -24.68
N ALA A 43 -10.76 -2.19 -25.63
CA ALA A 43 -12.15 -2.56 -25.36
C ALA A 43 -12.27 -3.87 -24.55
N ALA A 44 -11.48 -4.90 -24.87
CA ALA A 44 -11.53 -6.18 -24.17
C ALA A 44 -11.04 -6.11 -22.70
N TRP A 45 -10.20 -5.12 -22.35
CA TRP A 45 -9.76 -4.90 -20.97
C TRP A 45 -10.76 -4.07 -20.15
N ALA A 46 -11.44 -3.10 -20.76
CA ALA A 46 -12.56 -2.39 -20.14
C ALA A 46 -13.74 -3.33 -19.84
N GLU A 47 -13.92 -4.41 -20.62
CA GLU A 47 -14.93 -5.43 -20.38
C GLU A 47 -14.62 -6.34 -19.18
N ARG A 48 -13.34 -6.55 -18.82
CA ARG A 48 -12.95 -7.44 -17.73
C ARG A 48 -13.00 -6.81 -16.35
N PHE A 49 -12.76 -5.51 -16.22
CA PHE A 49 -12.65 -4.84 -14.92
C PHE A 49 -13.74 -3.79 -14.75
N ALA A 50 -14.79 -4.13 -13.99
CA ALA A 50 -15.87 -3.19 -13.77
C ALA A 50 -15.49 -2.07 -12.81
N LEU A 51 -16.06 -0.91 -13.09
CA LEU A 51 -16.01 0.26 -12.23
C LEU A 51 -17.21 0.22 -11.29
N GLY A 52 -16.95 0.26 -9.99
CA GLY A 52 -17.98 0.14 -8.96
C GLY A 52 -18.55 1.49 -8.60
N ASP A 53 -19.48 2.02 -9.39
CA ASP A 53 -19.97 3.41 -9.36
C ASP A 53 -20.06 3.98 -7.93
N LEU A 54 -19.03 4.77 -7.58
CA LEU A 54 -18.77 5.21 -6.22
C LEU A 54 -19.65 6.43 -5.97
N GLY A 55 -20.89 6.24 -5.52
CA GLY A 55 -21.80 7.32 -5.13
C GLY A 55 -21.10 8.33 -4.22
N PHE A 56 -20.49 9.35 -4.85
CA PHE A 56 -19.64 10.33 -4.19
C PHE A 56 -20.48 11.57 -4.01
N ASP A 57 -21.10 11.67 -2.84
CA ASP A 57 -21.74 12.89 -2.41
C ASP A 57 -20.67 13.77 -1.72
N PRO A 58 -20.22 14.87 -2.33
CA PRO A 58 -19.18 15.73 -1.76
C PRO A 58 -19.63 16.42 -0.47
N VAL A 59 -20.94 16.57 -0.23
CA VAL A 59 -21.48 17.07 1.03
C VAL A 59 -21.34 15.99 2.10
N LEU A 60 -21.83 14.77 1.83
CA LEU A 60 -21.68 13.63 2.76
C LEU A 60 -20.21 13.35 3.08
N TYR A 61 -19.34 13.42 2.06
CA TYR A 61 -17.90 13.24 2.21
C TYR A 61 -17.27 14.25 3.18
N ARG A 62 -17.58 15.55 3.02
CA ARG A 62 -17.04 16.60 3.89
C ARG A 62 -17.64 16.60 5.30
N THR A 63 -18.86 16.12 5.49
CA THR A 63 -19.53 16.12 6.80
C THR A 63 -19.30 14.85 7.60
N THR A 64 -19.02 13.74 6.93
CA THR A 64 -18.88 12.42 7.56
C THR A 64 -17.45 12.13 8.00
N LEU A 65 -16.47 12.70 7.30
CA LEU A 65 -15.05 12.50 7.57
C LEU A 65 -14.54 13.61 8.47
N LYS A 66 -13.85 13.24 9.55
CA LYS A 66 -13.07 14.22 10.31
C LYS A 66 -11.90 14.69 9.43
N ASN A 67 -11.54 15.96 9.48
CA ASN A 67 -10.27 16.38 8.91
C ASN A 67 -9.15 15.85 9.81
N PHE A 68 -8.23 15.09 9.23
CA PHE A 68 -7.03 14.66 9.92
C PHE A 68 -6.27 15.91 10.39
N PRO A 69 -6.01 16.08 11.68
CA PRO A 69 -5.12 17.15 12.13
C PRO A 69 -3.69 16.67 11.88
N PRO A 70 -2.96 17.15 10.85
CA PRO A 70 -1.56 16.77 10.69
C PRO A 70 -0.84 17.17 11.97
N HIS A 71 -0.37 16.17 12.71
CA HIS A 71 0.13 16.42 14.06
C HIS A 71 1.43 17.23 14.02
N ILE A 72 2.12 17.26 12.88
CA ILE A 72 3.29 18.10 12.62
C ILE A 72 3.27 18.50 11.13
N LYS A 73 3.57 19.77 10.79
CA LYS A 73 4.00 20.12 9.42
C LYS A 73 5.38 19.50 9.18
N MET A 74 5.44 18.19 9.04
CA MET A 74 6.69 17.46 8.91
C MET A 74 7.22 17.60 7.49
N ALA A 75 8.53 17.81 7.36
CA ALA A 75 9.20 17.68 6.08
C ALA A 75 9.21 16.19 5.70
N VAL A 76 8.28 15.78 4.84
CA VAL A 76 8.21 14.45 4.25
C VAL A 76 9.25 14.33 3.10
N PRO A 77 9.75 13.12 2.77
CA PRO A 77 10.71 12.93 1.68
C PRO A 77 10.12 13.31 0.31
N SER A 78 10.98 13.61 -0.66
CA SER A 78 10.55 13.94 -2.04
C SER A 78 9.95 12.76 -2.80
N SER A 79 10.21 11.54 -2.35
CA SER A 79 9.64 10.30 -2.87
C SER A 79 9.48 9.31 -1.74
N PHE A 80 8.41 8.52 -1.77
CA PHE A 80 8.10 7.56 -0.73
C PHE A 80 7.25 6.40 -1.28
N ASP A 81 7.50 5.20 -0.78
CA ASP A 81 6.77 3.98 -1.16
C ASP A 81 6.63 3.05 0.05
N TRP A 82 5.40 2.83 0.52
CA TRP A 82 5.14 1.95 1.66
C TRP A 82 5.51 0.48 1.43
N ARG A 83 5.71 0.06 0.18
CA ARG A 83 6.15 -1.32 -0.14
C ARG A 83 7.56 -1.58 0.36
N ASP A 84 8.43 -0.57 0.39
CA ASP A 84 9.80 -0.67 0.90
C ASP A 84 9.83 -1.03 2.40
N SER A 85 8.75 -0.72 3.12
CA SER A 85 8.57 -1.02 4.54
C SER A 85 7.68 -2.25 4.81
N GLY A 86 7.24 -2.97 3.77
CA GLY A 86 6.39 -4.16 3.91
C GLY A 86 4.96 -3.88 4.40
N VAL A 87 4.50 -2.62 4.36
CA VAL A 87 3.17 -2.21 4.86
C VAL A 87 2.05 -2.49 3.87
N VAL A 88 2.39 -2.84 2.63
CA VAL A 88 1.43 -3.03 1.54
C VAL A 88 1.48 -4.48 1.05
N THR A 89 0.35 -5.18 1.13
CA THR A 89 0.19 -6.53 0.56
C THR A 89 0.17 -6.49 -0.97
N LYS A 90 0.34 -7.65 -1.62
CA LYS A 90 0.31 -7.76 -3.09
C LYS A 90 -1.04 -7.30 -3.68
N ALA A 91 -1.03 -6.79 -4.90
CA ALA A 91 -2.25 -6.49 -5.65
C ALA A 91 -3.05 -7.79 -5.89
N LYS A 92 -4.37 -7.66 -5.81
CA LYS A 92 -5.34 -8.75 -6.03
C LYS A 92 -6.14 -8.47 -7.30
N ASP A 93 -7.06 -9.34 -7.67
CA ASP A 93 -7.85 -9.27 -8.91
C ASP A 93 -9.35 -9.24 -8.58
N GLN A 94 -10.02 -8.11 -8.83
CA GLN A 94 -11.47 -7.94 -8.64
C GLN A 94 -12.30 -8.58 -9.77
N GLY A 95 -11.65 -8.96 -10.88
CA GLY A 95 -12.34 -9.45 -12.07
C GLY A 95 -13.46 -8.54 -12.54
N TYR A 96 -14.56 -9.15 -12.98
CA TYR A 96 -15.71 -8.42 -13.52
C TYR A 96 -16.49 -7.66 -12.47
N CYS A 97 -16.37 -7.93 -11.17
CA CYS A 97 -17.18 -7.27 -10.14
C CYS A 97 -16.78 -5.81 -9.95
N GLY A 98 -17.74 -4.89 -9.84
CA GLY A 98 -17.51 -3.49 -9.47
C GLY A 98 -17.21 -3.31 -7.98
N SER A 99 -16.30 -4.12 -7.42
CA SER A 99 -15.95 -4.12 -5.99
C SER A 99 -14.63 -3.45 -5.67
N CYS A 100 -14.12 -2.57 -6.55
CA CYS A 100 -12.89 -1.80 -6.30
C CYS A 100 -12.91 -1.08 -4.93
N TRP A 101 -14.10 -0.64 -4.49
CA TRP A 101 -14.31 -0.04 -3.17
C TRP A 101 -13.93 -0.99 -2.03
N ALA A 102 -14.30 -2.28 -2.13
CA ALA A 102 -13.99 -3.29 -1.13
C ALA A 102 -12.49 -3.59 -1.10
N PHE A 103 -11.84 -3.73 -2.26
CA PHE A 103 -10.38 -3.92 -2.35
C PHE A 103 -9.60 -2.75 -1.76
N ALA A 104 -10.01 -1.51 -2.04
CA ALA A 104 -9.37 -0.34 -1.45
C ALA A 104 -9.57 -0.29 0.08
N CYS A 105 -10.78 -0.59 0.58
CA CYS A 105 -11.05 -0.61 2.02
C CYS A 105 -10.31 -1.73 2.76
N VAL A 106 -10.24 -2.93 2.17
CA VAL A 106 -9.45 -4.03 2.72
C VAL A 106 -7.96 -3.70 2.70
N GLY A 107 -7.46 -3.10 1.61
CA GLY A 107 -6.06 -2.66 1.53
C GLY A 107 -5.68 -1.64 2.61
N VAL A 108 -6.60 -0.74 2.97
CA VAL A 108 -6.42 0.15 4.13
C VAL A 108 -6.34 -0.66 5.42
N MET A 109 -7.29 -1.56 5.67
CA MET A 109 -7.33 -2.36 6.89
C MET A 109 -6.08 -3.23 7.06
N GLU A 110 -5.66 -3.93 6.00
CA GLU A 110 -4.41 -4.72 5.98
C GLU A 110 -3.20 -3.85 6.35
N SER A 111 -3.08 -2.67 5.71
CA SER A 111 -1.95 -1.76 5.94
C SER A 111 -1.95 -1.22 7.38
N LYS A 112 -3.13 -0.92 7.92
CA LYS A 112 -3.29 -0.43 9.29
C LYS A 112 -2.93 -1.47 10.33
N ILE A 113 -3.30 -2.72 10.10
CA ILE A 113 -2.91 -3.84 10.97
C ILE A 113 -1.38 -3.94 11.01
N ILE A 114 -0.72 -3.92 9.85
CA ILE A 114 0.75 -4.02 9.75
C ILE A 114 1.43 -2.84 10.47
N LEU A 115 0.94 -1.61 10.26
CA LEU A 115 1.49 -0.42 10.93
C LEU A 115 1.33 -0.46 12.45
N ASN A 116 0.31 -1.14 12.96
CA ASN A 116 0.09 -1.37 14.39
C ASN A 116 0.74 -2.66 14.88
N GLY A 117 1.74 -3.14 14.14
CA GLY A 117 2.54 -4.29 14.48
C GLY A 117 1.96 -5.61 14.01
N GLY A 118 0.68 -5.72 13.68
CA GLY A 118 0.02 -6.99 13.34
C GLY A 118 0.58 -7.71 12.11
N SER A 119 0.22 -8.99 11.94
CA SER A 119 0.68 -9.79 10.80
C SER A 119 0.12 -9.25 9.47
N PRO A 120 0.85 -9.45 8.34
CA PRO A 120 0.39 -9.07 7.01
C PRO A 120 -0.69 -10.03 6.49
N TYR A 121 -1.86 -10.00 7.10
CA TYR A 121 -2.98 -10.85 6.72
C TYR A 121 -3.42 -10.57 5.29
N ASN A 122 -3.73 -11.64 4.57
CA ASN A 122 -4.54 -11.57 3.36
C ASN A 122 -6.01 -11.58 3.79
N LEU A 123 -6.64 -10.42 3.86
CA LEU A 123 -8.01 -10.25 4.33
C LEU A 123 -9.03 -10.42 3.20
N SER A 124 -10.27 -10.72 3.57
CA SER A 124 -11.37 -11.02 2.65
C SER A 124 -12.06 -9.76 2.14
N GLU A 125 -11.94 -9.49 0.83
CA GLU A 125 -12.81 -8.52 0.16
C GLU A 125 -14.25 -9.00 0.06
N GLU A 126 -14.44 -10.31 -0.10
CA GLU A 126 -15.76 -10.92 -0.24
C GLU A 126 -16.63 -10.72 1.01
N GLN A 127 -16.03 -10.62 2.20
CA GLN A 127 -16.75 -10.23 3.41
C GLN A 127 -17.44 -8.87 3.22
N LEU A 128 -16.75 -7.85 2.70
CA LEU A 128 -17.39 -6.56 2.43
C LEU A 128 -18.45 -6.69 1.34
N VAL A 129 -18.11 -7.35 0.22
CA VAL A 129 -19.00 -7.48 -0.95
C VAL A 129 -20.32 -8.17 -0.59
N SER A 130 -20.25 -9.25 0.20
CA SER A 130 -21.43 -10.03 0.58
C SER A 130 -22.14 -9.50 1.83
N CYS A 131 -21.44 -8.84 2.77
CA CYS A 131 -21.96 -8.56 4.11
C CYS A 131 -22.20 -7.09 4.43
N ASP A 132 -21.56 -6.15 3.73
CA ASP A 132 -21.83 -4.74 3.93
C ASP A 132 -23.13 -4.33 3.24
N SER A 133 -24.24 -4.49 3.95
CA SER A 133 -25.58 -4.11 3.48
C SER A 133 -25.78 -2.60 3.24
N THR A 134 -24.81 -1.76 3.61
CA THR A 134 -24.83 -0.31 3.31
C THR A 134 -24.26 0.00 1.93
N MET A 135 -23.63 -0.98 1.29
CA MET A 135 -23.08 -0.93 -0.07
C MET A 135 -23.92 -1.77 -1.02
N SER A 136 -23.55 -1.79 -2.30
CA SER A 136 -24.29 -2.51 -3.35
C SER A 136 -23.49 -3.68 -3.94
N GLY A 137 -22.59 -4.28 -3.15
CA GLY A 137 -21.77 -5.42 -3.59
C GLY A 137 -20.98 -5.09 -4.87
N CYS A 138 -21.16 -5.90 -5.91
CA CYS A 138 -20.55 -5.66 -7.22
C CYS A 138 -21.10 -4.43 -7.94
N CYS A 139 -22.28 -3.93 -7.61
CA CYS A 139 -22.85 -2.75 -8.26
C CYS A 139 -22.20 -1.44 -7.80
N GLY A 140 -21.30 -1.49 -6.83
CA GLY A 140 -20.56 -0.35 -6.33
C GLY A 140 -20.70 -0.14 -4.83
N GLY A 141 -19.92 0.82 -4.35
CA GLY A 141 -19.80 1.17 -2.94
C GLY A 141 -18.90 2.39 -2.81
N ASN A 142 -18.48 2.77 -1.61
CA ASN A 142 -17.56 3.88 -1.45
C ASN A 142 -16.76 3.76 -0.14
N TYR A 143 -15.98 4.79 0.17
CA TYR A 143 -15.15 4.87 1.36
C TYR A 143 -15.90 4.66 2.69
N LEU A 144 -17.23 4.81 2.75
CA LEU A 144 -18.00 4.53 3.97
C LEU A 144 -17.97 3.06 4.36
N ALA A 145 -17.61 2.16 3.46
CA ALA A 145 -17.40 0.74 3.76
C ALA A 145 -16.29 0.53 4.80
N LEU A 146 -15.38 1.49 4.98
CA LEU A 146 -14.41 1.46 6.07
C LEU A 146 -15.07 1.45 7.47
N ARG A 147 -16.33 1.90 7.59
CA ARG A 147 -17.13 1.83 8.83
C ARG A 147 -17.66 0.43 9.12
N TYR A 148 -17.71 -0.45 8.13
CA TYR A 148 -18.07 -1.84 8.36
C TYR A 148 -17.18 -2.46 9.46
N TRP A 149 -15.90 -2.07 9.47
CA TRP A 149 -14.91 -2.49 10.44
C TRP A 149 -15.08 -1.90 11.85
N TYR A 150 -16.07 -1.04 12.11
CA TYR A 150 -16.36 -0.55 13.46
C TYR A 150 -17.00 -1.64 14.32
N ASP A 151 -17.94 -2.38 13.71
CA ASP A 151 -18.76 -3.35 14.41
C ASP A 151 -18.44 -4.80 13.99
N ASN A 152 -17.53 -4.99 13.01
CA ASN A 152 -17.20 -6.28 12.45
C ASN A 152 -15.69 -6.44 12.32
N ASN A 153 -15.14 -7.51 12.90
CA ASN A 153 -13.75 -7.88 12.69
C ASN A 153 -13.55 -8.45 11.26
N PRO A 154 -12.39 -8.20 10.61
CA PRO A 154 -12.10 -8.75 9.31
C PRO A 154 -11.81 -10.25 9.35
N PHE A 155 -12.27 -10.97 8.33
CA PHE A 155 -11.89 -12.37 8.08
C PHE A 155 -10.72 -12.45 7.11
N LYS A 156 -9.98 -13.55 7.20
CA LYS A 156 -8.93 -13.87 6.22
C LYS A 156 -9.58 -14.33 4.92
N GLU A 157 -8.92 -14.05 3.80
CA GLU A 157 -9.34 -14.45 2.45
C GLU A 157 -9.61 -15.96 2.35
N VAL A 158 -8.84 -16.80 3.06
CA VAL A 158 -9.04 -18.26 3.10
C VAL A 158 -10.40 -18.69 3.66
N CYS A 159 -11.08 -17.82 4.43
CA CYS A 159 -12.39 -18.11 5.01
C CYS A 159 -13.51 -18.06 3.97
N THR A 160 -13.43 -17.12 3.02
CA THR A 160 -14.51 -16.82 2.08
C THR A 160 -14.16 -17.20 0.65
N GLY A 161 -12.88 -17.02 0.29
CA GLY A 161 -12.42 -16.83 -1.08
C GLY A 161 -13.01 -15.56 -1.71
N TYR A 162 -12.39 -15.11 -2.79
CA TYR A 162 -12.93 -14.13 -3.71
C TYR A 162 -13.33 -14.80 -5.02
N TYR A 163 -14.52 -14.48 -5.52
CA TYR A 163 -15.13 -15.16 -6.65
C TYR A 163 -14.95 -14.39 -7.96
N ASP A 164 -14.79 -15.11 -9.06
CA ASP A 164 -14.89 -14.51 -10.39
C ASP A 164 -16.37 -14.32 -10.74
N TYR A 165 -16.86 -13.11 -10.56
CA TYR A 165 -18.24 -12.76 -10.87
C TYR A 165 -18.48 -12.76 -12.37
N SER A 166 -19.66 -13.18 -12.80
CA SER A 166 -19.99 -13.26 -14.23
C SER A 166 -20.44 -11.92 -14.85
N THR A 167 -20.76 -10.93 -14.01
CA THR A 167 -21.25 -9.61 -14.44
C THR A 167 -20.73 -8.50 -13.54
N SER A 168 -20.75 -7.27 -14.09
CA SER A 168 -20.28 -6.07 -13.39
C SER A 168 -21.04 -5.72 -12.14
N CYS A 169 -22.37 -5.84 -12.19
CA CYS A 169 -23.28 -5.58 -11.08
C CYS A 169 -24.05 -6.88 -10.78
N SER A 170 -23.33 -7.84 -10.20
CA SER A 170 -23.94 -9.07 -9.67
C SER A 170 -24.70 -8.77 -8.38
N THR A 171 -25.90 -9.33 -8.25
CA THR A 171 -26.68 -9.33 -7.01
C THR A 171 -26.46 -10.60 -6.19
N GLU A 172 -25.51 -11.44 -6.59
CA GLU A 172 -25.20 -12.68 -5.87
C GLU A 172 -24.42 -12.36 -4.61
N THR A 173 -24.93 -12.80 -3.46
CA THR A 173 -24.15 -12.90 -2.23
C THR A 173 -23.72 -14.34 -2.04
N ARG A 174 -22.42 -14.55 -1.78
CA ARG A 174 -21.81 -15.89 -1.75
C ARG A 174 -21.34 -16.31 -0.36
N VAL A 175 -21.23 -15.34 0.56
CA VAL A 175 -20.90 -15.60 1.97
C VAL A 175 -22.15 -15.41 2.85
N ALA A 176 -22.40 -16.41 3.72
CA ALA A 176 -23.44 -16.31 4.75
C ALA A 176 -22.87 -15.60 5.99
N CYS A 177 -23.02 -14.28 6.03
CA CYS A 177 -22.35 -13.37 6.96
C CYS A 177 -22.56 -13.68 8.46
N GLY A 178 -23.70 -14.27 8.83
CA GLY A 178 -24.02 -14.63 10.22
C GLY A 178 -23.62 -16.06 10.63
N SER A 179 -23.08 -16.85 9.71
CA SER A 179 -22.77 -18.27 9.94
C SER A 179 -21.40 -18.66 9.39
N LEU A 180 -20.50 -17.70 9.22
CA LEU A 180 -19.14 -17.98 8.80
C LEU A 180 -18.39 -18.64 9.96
N ASP A 181 -18.09 -19.92 9.83
CA ASP A 181 -17.26 -20.65 10.80
C ASP A 181 -15.77 -20.39 10.52
N CYS A 182 -15.34 -19.15 10.77
CA CYS A 182 -13.95 -18.74 10.66
C CYS A 182 -13.56 -17.82 11.81
N GLU A 183 -12.29 -17.87 12.19
CA GLU A 183 -11.75 -16.97 13.19
C GLU A 183 -11.54 -15.57 12.59
N ALA A 184 -12.19 -14.57 13.19
CA ALA A 184 -12.01 -13.18 12.81
C ALA A 184 -10.67 -12.66 13.35
N VAL A 185 -9.99 -11.84 12.55
CA VAL A 185 -8.77 -11.13 12.94
C VAL A 185 -9.16 -10.03 13.94
N PRO A 186 -8.55 -9.96 15.14
CA PRO A 186 -9.08 -9.18 16.27
C PRO A 186 -8.74 -7.68 16.18
N TYR A 187 -9.17 -7.05 15.09
CA TYR A 187 -8.95 -5.63 14.83
C TYR A 187 -10.25 -4.98 14.34
N ASN A 188 -10.67 -3.92 15.03
CA ASN A 188 -11.73 -3.03 14.59
C ASN A 188 -11.16 -1.65 14.26
N SER A 189 -11.90 -0.87 13.48
CA SER A 189 -11.62 0.54 13.23
C SER A 189 -12.51 1.44 14.09
N ALA A 190 -12.13 2.72 14.27
CA ALA A 190 -12.83 3.63 15.20
C ALA A 190 -13.21 4.94 14.52
N THR A 191 -12.21 5.65 13.98
CA THR A 191 -12.37 6.97 13.39
C THR A 191 -12.16 6.87 11.90
N LEU A 192 -13.05 7.51 11.13
CA LEU A 192 -12.89 7.70 9.68
C LEU A 192 -12.56 9.17 9.42
N PHE A 193 -11.55 9.42 8.60
CA PHE A 193 -11.07 10.77 8.33
C PHE A 193 -10.60 10.96 6.89
N THR A 194 -10.38 12.21 6.54
CA THR A 194 -9.85 12.67 5.26
C THR A 194 -8.89 13.84 5.45
N VAL A 195 -8.29 14.28 4.35
CA VAL A 195 -7.49 15.48 4.21
C VAL A 195 -8.04 16.36 3.10
N ASN A 196 -7.55 17.59 3.00
CA ASN A 196 -7.79 18.41 1.82
C ASN A 196 -7.04 17.82 0.62
N THR A 197 -7.74 17.04 -0.21
CA THR A 197 -7.16 16.38 -1.39
C THR A 197 -6.65 17.33 -2.47
N ALA A 198 -7.00 18.63 -2.40
CA ALA A 198 -6.42 19.67 -3.26
C ALA A 198 -5.01 20.12 -2.79
N SER A 199 -4.63 19.81 -1.55
CA SER A 199 -3.29 20.07 -1.01
C SER A 199 -2.44 18.81 -1.15
N VAL A 200 -1.46 18.86 -2.06
CA VAL A 200 -0.47 17.78 -2.23
C VAL A 200 0.27 17.51 -0.91
N ASP A 201 0.59 18.56 -0.16
CA ASP A 201 1.32 18.42 1.10
C ASP A 201 0.48 17.73 2.18
N ASP A 202 -0.83 18.00 2.26
CA ASP A 202 -1.73 17.37 3.24
C ASP A 202 -1.90 15.87 2.94
N VAL A 203 -2.02 15.52 1.65
CA VAL A 203 -2.09 14.11 1.20
C VAL A 203 -0.79 13.37 1.52
N LYS A 204 0.38 13.95 1.21
CA LYS A 204 1.67 13.33 1.56
C LYS A 204 1.83 13.15 3.07
N ALA A 205 1.51 14.18 3.85
CA ALA A 205 1.62 14.13 5.31
C ALA A 205 0.76 12.99 5.88
N SER A 206 -0.49 12.85 5.42
CA SER A 206 -1.34 11.74 5.85
C SER A 206 -0.81 10.38 5.41
N ILE A 207 -0.37 10.22 4.16
CA ILE A 207 0.19 8.93 3.71
C ILE A 207 1.41 8.56 4.56
N TYR A 208 2.27 9.53 4.85
CA TYR A 208 3.53 9.29 5.57
C TYR A 208 3.33 9.01 7.07
N GLU A 209 2.48 9.78 7.74
CA GLU A 209 2.27 9.67 9.19
C GLU A 209 1.35 8.50 9.53
N ASP A 210 0.37 8.25 8.69
CA ASP A 210 -0.78 7.43 9.06
C ASP A 210 -0.95 6.19 8.17
N GLY A 211 -0.30 6.15 7.00
CA GLY A 211 -0.20 4.95 6.17
C GLY A 211 -0.94 5.05 4.84
N PRO A 212 -0.96 3.94 4.07
CA PRO A 212 -1.78 3.84 2.87
C PRO A 212 -3.25 4.18 3.12
N ALA A 213 -3.91 4.79 2.13
CA ALA A 213 -5.27 5.29 2.27
C ALA A 213 -6.16 4.90 1.08
N TYR A 214 -7.46 4.81 1.32
CA TYR A 214 -8.45 4.68 0.25
C TYR A 214 -8.36 5.92 -0.62
N PHE A 215 -8.28 5.73 -1.93
CA PHE A 215 -8.21 6.82 -2.90
C PHE A 215 -9.15 6.54 -4.08
N SER A 216 -10.05 7.48 -4.36
CA SER A 216 -11.00 7.39 -5.47
C SER A 216 -10.78 8.48 -6.51
N PHE A 217 -11.03 8.13 -7.76
CA PHE A 217 -10.97 9.06 -8.89
C PHE A 217 -11.92 8.64 -10.00
N PHE A 218 -12.23 9.57 -10.89
CA PHE A 218 -12.97 9.31 -12.12
C PHE A 218 -12.07 8.73 -13.18
N VAL A 219 -12.50 7.60 -13.75
CA VAL A 219 -11.83 6.91 -14.83
C VAL A 219 -12.35 7.43 -16.16
N TYR A 220 -11.43 7.66 -17.08
CA TYR A 220 -11.70 7.96 -18.47
C TYR A 220 -11.13 6.85 -19.35
N SER A 221 -11.67 6.70 -20.56
CA SER A 221 -11.32 5.57 -21.44
C SER A 221 -9.83 5.47 -21.80
N ASP A 222 -9.09 6.58 -21.76
CA ASP A 222 -7.63 6.60 -21.97
C ASP A 222 -6.85 5.97 -20.79
N PHE A 223 -7.45 5.83 -19.60
CA PHE A 223 -6.88 5.08 -18.48
C PHE A 223 -6.69 3.60 -18.80
N PHE A 224 -7.64 2.95 -19.49
CA PHE A 224 -7.51 1.54 -19.86
C PHE A 224 -6.35 1.30 -20.84
N THR A 225 -6.15 2.26 -21.76
CA THR A 225 -5.00 2.24 -22.68
C THR A 225 -3.69 2.43 -21.90
N TYR A 226 -3.66 3.39 -20.98
CA TYR A 226 -2.52 3.58 -20.09
C TYR A 226 -2.22 2.33 -19.25
N TRP A 227 -3.24 1.72 -18.66
CA TRP A 227 -3.08 0.53 -17.81
C TRP A 227 -2.47 -0.64 -18.58
N SER A 228 -2.94 -0.88 -19.80
CA SER A 228 -2.53 -2.04 -20.61
C SER A 228 -1.23 -1.83 -21.39
N ALA A 229 -0.86 -0.59 -21.72
CA ALA A 229 0.27 -0.31 -22.62
C ALA A 229 1.30 0.70 -22.04
N GLY A 230 1.06 1.22 -20.85
CA GLY A 230 2.00 2.11 -20.17
C GLY A 230 3.31 1.38 -19.84
N SER A 231 4.43 2.08 -19.94
CA SER A 231 5.72 1.54 -19.53
C SER A 231 5.94 1.71 -18.02
N SER A 232 6.76 0.85 -17.41
CA SER A 232 7.16 0.98 -16.02
C SER A 232 7.67 2.39 -15.69
N GLY A 233 7.16 2.96 -14.58
CA GLY A 233 7.46 4.32 -14.14
C GLY A 233 6.80 5.44 -14.94
N SER A 234 6.00 5.14 -15.97
CA SER A 234 5.18 6.15 -16.66
C SER A 234 4.07 6.66 -15.74
N VAL A 235 3.62 7.90 -15.99
CA VAL A 235 2.62 8.60 -15.17
C VAL A 235 1.34 8.77 -15.98
N TYR A 236 0.23 8.28 -15.43
CA TYR A 236 -1.08 8.57 -15.99
C TYR A 236 -1.42 10.04 -15.83
N ARG A 237 -1.69 10.69 -16.97
CA ARG A 237 -2.22 12.04 -17.05
C ARG A 237 -3.33 12.02 -18.07
N GLN A 238 -4.57 11.85 -17.57
CA GLN A 238 -5.78 11.92 -18.39
C GLN A 238 -5.70 13.11 -19.36
N ALA A 239 -5.72 12.80 -20.65
CA ALA A 239 -5.52 13.76 -21.73
C ALA A 239 -6.70 13.74 -22.72
N SER A 240 -7.44 12.63 -22.77
CA SER A 240 -8.55 12.42 -23.70
C SER A 240 -9.52 11.36 -23.17
N GLY A 241 -10.41 10.84 -24.01
CA GLY A 241 -11.33 9.78 -23.62
C GLY A 241 -12.65 10.29 -23.04
N VAL A 242 -13.57 9.35 -22.85
CA VAL A 242 -14.90 9.60 -22.29
C VAL A 242 -14.93 9.13 -20.84
N TYR A 243 -15.80 9.71 -20.03
CA TYR A 243 -16.01 9.27 -18.64
C TYR A 243 -16.59 7.86 -18.61
N GLU A 244 -15.99 6.96 -17.84
CA GLU A 244 -16.35 5.54 -17.76
C GLU A 244 -16.94 5.17 -16.39
N GLY A 245 -16.60 5.90 -15.33
CA GLY A 245 -17.10 5.65 -13.98
C GLY A 245 -16.14 6.09 -12.87
N GLY A 246 -16.53 5.83 -11.63
CA GLY A 246 -15.65 5.98 -10.46
C GLY A 246 -14.84 4.71 -10.18
N HIS A 247 -13.60 4.86 -9.73
CA HIS A 247 -12.74 3.75 -9.33
C HIS A 247 -12.01 4.05 -8.03
N ALA A 248 -11.81 3.02 -7.22
CA ALA A 248 -11.14 3.09 -5.93
C ALA A 248 -9.88 2.24 -5.93
N VAL A 249 -8.80 2.81 -5.41
CA VAL A 249 -7.47 2.22 -5.30
C VAL A 249 -6.89 2.54 -3.93
N LEU A 250 -5.74 1.95 -3.59
CA LEU A 250 -4.99 2.30 -2.40
C LEU A 250 -3.84 3.23 -2.80
N ILE A 251 -3.81 4.46 -2.25
CA ILE A 251 -2.64 5.33 -2.41
C ILE A 251 -1.56 4.90 -1.41
N ILE A 252 -0.34 4.63 -1.90
CA ILE A 252 0.73 3.99 -1.12
C ILE A 252 2.04 4.79 -1.11
N GLY A 253 2.11 5.90 -1.84
CA GLY A 253 3.34 6.67 -1.99
C GLY A 253 3.22 7.83 -2.98
N TRP A 254 4.36 8.48 -3.24
CA TRP A 254 4.46 9.60 -4.18
C TRP A 254 5.89 9.79 -4.71
N ASP A 255 6.02 10.61 -5.75
CA ASP A 255 7.30 11.08 -6.27
C ASP A 255 7.15 12.50 -6.85
N ASP A 256 7.87 13.46 -6.26
CA ASP A 256 7.85 14.87 -6.63
C ASP A 256 8.43 15.16 -8.00
N THR A 257 9.38 14.35 -8.45
CA THR A 257 9.95 14.47 -9.80
C THR A 257 8.93 14.07 -10.86
N LYS A 258 8.07 13.09 -10.55
CA LYS A 258 6.96 12.64 -11.41
C LYS A 258 5.74 13.52 -11.32
N GLN A 259 5.63 14.29 -10.24
CA GLN A 259 4.42 14.96 -9.83
C GLN A 259 3.22 14.01 -9.73
N ALA A 260 3.43 12.83 -9.15
CA ALA A 260 2.47 11.74 -9.15
C ALA A 260 2.35 10.99 -7.82
N TRP A 261 1.15 10.48 -7.58
CA TRP A 261 0.84 9.48 -6.56
C TRP A 261 1.16 8.07 -7.08
N LEU A 262 1.68 7.22 -6.20
CA LEU A 262 1.79 5.78 -6.44
C LEU A 262 0.55 5.10 -5.87
N CYS A 263 -0.15 4.32 -6.71
CA CYS A 263 -1.38 3.63 -6.33
C CYS A 263 -1.26 2.12 -6.56
N LYS A 264 -1.74 1.33 -5.60
CA LYS A 264 -2.00 -0.11 -5.75
C LYS A 264 -3.42 -0.30 -6.27
N ASN A 265 -3.56 -0.96 -7.41
CA ASN A 265 -4.84 -1.28 -8.04
C ASN A 265 -5.31 -2.70 -7.66
N SER A 266 -6.51 -3.05 -8.11
CA SER A 266 -7.18 -4.35 -7.91
C SER A 266 -7.38 -5.13 -9.20
N TRP A 267 -6.52 -4.91 -10.21
CA TRP A 267 -6.62 -5.54 -11.54
C TRP A 267 -5.50 -6.55 -11.81
N GLY A 268 -5.11 -7.27 -10.74
CA GLY A 268 -4.14 -8.38 -10.79
C GLY A 268 -2.72 -8.01 -10.36
N ALA A 269 -2.06 -8.99 -9.73
CA ALA A 269 -0.69 -8.86 -9.18
C ALA A 269 0.42 -8.65 -10.23
N ALA A 270 0.13 -8.90 -11.51
CA ALA A 270 1.04 -8.70 -12.63
C ALA A 270 0.46 -7.72 -13.66
N GLY A 271 -0.56 -6.95 -13.28
CA GLY A 271 -1.21 -5.99 -14.15
C GLY A 271 -0.58 -4.61 -14.08
N GLY A 272 -0.88 -3.79 -15.09
CA GLY A 272 -0.54 -2.38 -15.09
C GLY A 272 0.90 -2.09 -15.55
N PRO A 273 1.26 -0.80 -15.66
CA PRO A 273 2.54 -0.37 -16.22
C PRO A 273 3.78 -0.86 -15.47
N ASN A 274 3.65 -1.12 -14.16
CA ASN A 274 4.76 -1.54 -13.31
C ASN A 274 4.89 -3.07 -13.18
N ASP A 275 4.03 -3.85 -13.84
CA ASP A 275 4.00 -5.34 -13.78
C ASP A 275 3.83 -5.92 -12.36
N ASP A 276 3.28 -5.14 -11.43
CA ASP A 276 3.10 -5.51 -10.02
C ASP A 276 1.73 -5.08 -9.45
N GLY A 277 0.81 -4.70 -10.33
CA GLY A 277 -0.51 -4.17 -9.98
C GLY A 277 -0.51 -2.72 -9.51
N THR A 278 0.61 -2.02 -9.61
CA THR A 278 0.71 -0.59 -9.27
C THR A 278 0.84 0.31 -10.50
N PHE A 279 0.53 1.58 -10.31
CA PHE A 279 0.66 2.61 -11.34
C PHE A 279 0.88 3.99 -10.72
N TRP A 280 1.40 4.92 -11.52
CA TRP A 280 1.50 6.32 -11.15
C TRP A 280 0.36 7.14 -11.74
N ILE A 281 -0.19 8.08 -10.98
CA ILE A 281 -1.19 9.05 -11.45
C ILE A 281 -0.78 10.46 -11.07
N ALA A 282 -0.76 11.37 -12.04
CA ALA A 282 -0.44 12.77 -11.77
C ALA A 282 -1.46 13.37 -10.79
N TRP A 283 -1.03 14.26 -9.89
CA TRP A 283 -1.98 14.97 -9.01
C TRP A 283 -2.60 16.21 -9.65
N SER A 284 -2.14 16.60 -10.84
CA SER A 284 -2.62 17.80 -11.54
C SER A 284 -2.46 17.67 -13.05
N GLY A 285 -3.00 18.64 -13.80
CA GLY A 285 -2.82 18.76 -15.25
C GLY A 285 -3.52 17.68 -16.08
N HIS A 286 -4.64 17.19 -15.58
CA HIS A 286 -5.61 16.39 -16.33
C HIS A 286 -6.48 17.29 -17.20
N ALA A 287 -6.95 16.78 -18.35
CA ALA A 287 -7.87 17.53 -19.21
C ALA A 287 -9.24 17.75 -18.54
N HIS A 288 -9.64 16.83 -17.66
CA HIS A 288 -10.83 16.93 -16.82
C HIS A 288 -10.48 16.83 -15.33
N ASN A 289 -11.38 17.34 -14.49
CA ASN A 289 -11.26 17.14 -13.05
C ASN A 289 -11.57 15.67 -12.71
N LEU A 290 -10.58 14.96 -12.15
CA LEU A 290 -10.73 13.56 -11.77
C LEU A 290 -11.46 13.35 -10.45
N SER A 291 -11.87 14.42 -9.76
CA SER A 291 -12.64 14.36 -8.51
C SER A 291 -11.99 13.46 -7.44
N PHE A 292 -10.72 13.73 -7.14
CA PHE A 292 -9.96 12.96 -6.17
C PHE A 292 -10.58 13.00 -4.77
N GLY A 293 -10.86 11.82 -4.24
CA GLY A 293 -11.32 11.59 -2.87
C GLY A 293 -10.37 10.66 -2.14
N MET A 294 -10.13 10.93 -0.86
CA MET A 294 -9.30 10.11 0.02
C MET A 294 -10.04 9.77 1.32
N ALA A 295 -9.83 8.60 1.89
CA ALA A 295 -10.31 8.31 3.24
C ALA A 295 -9.34 7.37 3.94
N ASN A 296 -9.25 7.50 5.25
CA ASN A 296 -8.49 6.56 6.07
C ASN A 296 -9.17 6.34 7.42
N ILE A 297 -8.68 5.33 8.14
CA ILE A 297 -9.17 4.94 9.46
C ILE A 297 -8.09 4.93 10.53
N GLU A 298 -8.50 5.13 11.78
CA GLU A 298 -7.76 4.70 12.97
C GLU A 298 -8.27 3.30 13.35
N LEU A 299 -7.38 2.42 13.79
CA LEU A 299 -7.80 1.22 14.51
C LEU A 299 -8.30 1.63 15.89
N GLU A 300 -9.27 0.91 16.44
CA GLU A 300 -9.57 1.04 17.87
C GLU A 300 -8.28 0.79 18.63
N ALA A 301 -7.92 1.71 19.53
CA ALA A 301 -6.82 1.49 20.45
C ALA A 301 -7.11 0.16 21.14
N SER A 302 -6.31 -0.87 20.82
CA SER A 302 -6.48 -2.17 21.42
C SER A 302 -6.56 -1.95 22.91
N VAL A 303 -7.67 -2.32 23.55
CA VAL A 303 -7.53 -2.87 24.90
C VAL A 303 -6.49 -3.96 24.68
N PRO A 304 -5.28 -3.85 25.24
CA PRO A 304 -4.29 -4.89 25.03
C PRO A 304 -5.01 -6.16 25.42
N SER A 305 -5.09 -7.13 24.50
CA SER A 305 -5.36 -8.50 24.93
C SER A 305 -4.40 -8.73 26.10
N PRO A 306 -4.90 -9.10 27.30
CA PRO A 306 -4.03 -9.30 28.43
C PRO A 306 -2.91 -10.22 27.93
N PRO A 307 -1.63 -9.84 28.13
CA PRO A 307 -0.55 -10.60 27.55
C PRO A 307 -0.75 -12.05 27.95
N SER A 308 -0.62 -12.94 26.96
CA SER A 308 -0.54 -14.36 27.25
C SER A 308 0.45 -14.52 28.41
N PRO A 309 0.19 -15.37 29.44
CA PRO A 309 1.06 -15.49 30.61
C PRO A 309 2.54 -15.79 30.30
N ASN A 310 2.85 -16.07 29.03
CA ASN A 310 4.14 -16.46 28.51
C ASN A 310 4.71 -15.49 27.45
N GLU A 311 4.13 -14.30 27.22
CA GLU A 311 4.68 -13.31 26.26
C GLU A 311 5.72 -12.41 26.94
N LEU A 312 6.79 -12.03 26.22
CA LEU A 312 7.74 -11.01 26.68
C LEU A 312 7.10 -9.63 26.57
N THR A 313 6.88 -8.94 27.69
CA THR A 313 6.36 -7.55 27.66
C THR A 313 7.22 -6.56 28.42
N GLN A 314 8.10 -7.02 29.30
CA GLN A 314 8.94 -6.17 30.14
C GLN A 314 10.37 -6.70 30.25
N ILE A 315 11.33 -5.77 30.18
CA ILE A 315 12.74 -6.03 30.46
C ILE A 315 13.22 -5.10 31.58
N ASN A 316 13.66 -5.69 32.69
CA ASN A 316 14.10 -4.98 33.89
C ASN A 316 15.62 -5.11 34.07
N LEU A 317 16.34 -4.00 34.04
CA LEU A 317 17.79 -3.98 34.13
C LEU A 317 18.27 -4.16 35.59
N PHE A 318 19.36 -4.88 35.83
CA PHE A 318 19.90 -5.12 37.18
C PHE A 318 21.35 -4.66 37.35
N SER A 319 22.26 -5.10 36.48
CA SER A 319 23.67 -4.74 36.53
C SER A 319 24.15 -4.30 35.15
N PRO A 320 25.01 -3.29 35.03
CA PRO A 320 25.45 -2.39 36.11
C PRO A 320 24.33 -1.50 36.68
N SER A 321 24.46 -1.06 37.93
CA SER A 321 23.50 -0.11 38.53
C SER A 321 23.57 1.24 37.82
N HIS A 322 22.46 2.01 37.85
CA HIS A 322 22.46 3.37 37.35
C HIS A 322 23.47 4.22 38.14
N GLN A 323 24.24 5.06 37.44
CA GLN A 323 25.31 5.89 37.99
C GLN A 323 26.50 5.11 38.60
N ALA A 324 26.73 3.85 38.22
CA ALA A 324 27.89 3.08 38.69
C ALA A 324 29.23 3.62 38.16
N THR A 325 30.33 3.32 38.84
CA THR A 325 31.70 3.47 38.30
C THR A 325 32.29 2.09 38.05
N ILE A 326 32.80 1.83 36.84
CA ILE A 326 33.21 0.49 36.41
C ILE A 326 34.59 0.55 35.77
N SER A 327 35.60 0.03 36.49
CA SER A 327 36.99 -0.02 35.99
C SER A 327 37.32 -1.30 35.22
N GLY A 328 36.57 -2.38 35.44
CA GLY A 328 36.77 -3.70 34.82
C GLY A 328 35.69 -4.06 33.80
N LEU A 329 35.71 -5.30 33.31
CA LEU A 329 34.65 -5.81 32.43
C LEU A 329 33.32 -5.91 33.19
N PRO A 330 32.27 -5.15 32.80
CA PRO A 330 30.96 -5.32 33.41
C PRO A 330 30.24 -6.55 32.88
N THR A 331 29.43 -7.18 33.71
CA THR A 331 28.37 -8.09 33.23
C THR A 331 27.06 -7.33 33.25
N PHE A 332 26.47 -7.18 32.07
CA PHE A 332 25.13 -6.65 31.88
C PHE A 332 24.12 -7.74 32.21
N THR A 333 23.17 -7.47 33.10
CA THR A 333 22.13 -8.42 33.49
C THR A 333 20.76 -7.76 33.53
N TRP A 334 19.73 -8.53 33.16
CA TRP A 334 18.33 -8.13 33.19
C TRP A 334 17.46 -9.31 33.65
N ALA A 335 16.19 -9.05 33.93
CA ALA A 335 15.16 -10.08 34.00
C ALA A 335 14.00 -9.69 33.09
N VAL A 336 13.19 -10.68 32.76
CA VAL A 336 12.02 -10.56 31.91
C VAL A 336 10.80 -11.15 32.61
N ASP A 337 9.63 -10.74 32.17
CA ASP A 337 8.32 -11.19 32.67
C ASP A 337 7.78 -12.42 31.93
N GLY A 338 8.28 -12.71 30.73
CA GLY A 338 7.84 -13.85 29.93
C GLY A 338 8.68 -14.08 28.67
N GLY A 339 8.11 -14.83 27.75
CA GLY A 339 8.66 -15.22 26.45
C GLY A 339 9.24 -16.64 26.44
N LEU A 340 8.91 -17.41 25.40
CA LEU A 340 9.38 -18.80 25.24
C LEU A 340 10.61 -18.92 24.34
N ASP A 341 10.80 -17.98 23.41
CA ASP A 341 11.95 -17.96 22.50
C ASP A 341 12.54 -16.55 22.40
N ASN A 342 13.17 -16.13 23.49
CA ASN A 342 13.67 -14.76 23.63
C ASN A 342 15.06 -14.58 23.03
N ALA A 343 15.24 -13.45 22.35
CA ALA A 343 16.53 -12.96 21.90
C ALA A 343 16.73 -11.49 22.30
N TYR A 344 17.94 -11.13 22.72
CA TYR A 344 18.26 -9.81 23.25
C TYR A 344 19.45 -9.15 22.58
N ALA A 345 19.48 -7.82 22.65
CA ALA A 345 20.62 -6.99 22.33
C ALA A 345 20.89 -5.95 23.42
N VAL A 346 22.16 -5.73 23.74
CA VAL A 346 22.58 -4.65 24.64
C VAL A 346 22.98 -3.46 23.78
N ASP A 347 22.29 -2.34 23.98
CA ASP A 347 22.60 -1.07 23.33
C ASP A 347 23.37 -0.18 24.30
N VAL A 348 24.43 0.48 23.82
CA VAL A 348 25.20 1.49 24.55
C VAL A 348 25.31 2.79 23.76
N SER A 349 25.26 3.91 24.48
CA SER A 349 25.27 5.25 23.89
C SER A 349 26.01 6.22 24.82
N TYR A 350 26.63 7.26 24.24
CA TYR A 350 27.17 8.39 25.03
C TYR A 350 26.12 9.47 25.33
N SER A 351 24.88 9.27 24.89
CA SER A 351 23.74 10.14 25.17
C SER A 351 22.58 9.34 25.74
N SER A 352 21.94 9.86 26.78
CA SER A 352 20.71 9.29 27.36
C SER A 352 19.55 9.20 26.37
N THR A 353 19.61 9.96 25.27
CA THR A 353 18.56 9.99 24.23
C THR A 353 18.72 8.91 23.16
N PHE A 354 19.83 8.16 23.15
CA PHE A 354 20.10 7.08 22.19
C PHE A 354 19.95 7.47 20.69
N LYS A 355 20.07 8.76 20.34
CA LYS A 355 20.03 9.23 18.94
C LYS A 355 21.04 8.54 18.02
N SER A 356 22.17 8.10 18.58
CA SER A 356 23.15 7.22 17.96
C SER A 356 23.69 6.29 19.04
N TYR A 357 23.79 5.00 18.73
CA TYR A 357 24.19 3.98 19.69
C TYR A 357 24.98 2.86 18.99
N TRP A 358 25.75 2.13 19.78
CA TRP A 358 26.38 0.87 19.40
C TRP A 358 25.57 -0.27 20.05
N SER A 359 25.42 -1.40 19.37
CA SER A 359 24.61 -2.53 19.83
C SER A 359 25.30 -3.86 19.59
N THR A 360 25.13 -4.81 20.50
CA THR A 360 25.63 -6.18 20.29
C THR A 360 25.07 -6.80 19.02
N HIS A 361 23.81 -6.54 18.69
CA HIS A 361 23.20 -7.10 17.48
C HIS A 361 23.69 -6.37 16.23
N ASN A 362 23.51 -5.06 16.14
CA ASN A 362 23.78 -4.30 14.91
C ASN A 362 25.28 -4.24 14.58
N ASN A 363 26.16 -4.21 15.58
CA ASN A 363 27.59 -4.02 15.37
C ASN A 363 28.42 -5.30 15.48
N LEU A 364 27.96 -6.30 16.23
CA LEU A 364 28.66 -7.59 16.36
C LEU A 364 27.94 -8.76 15.71
N GLY A 365 26.71 -8.58 15.21
CA GLY A 365 25.86 -9.68 14.78
C GLY A 365 25.45 -10.62 15.91
N LEU A 366 25.59 -10.18 17.17
CA LEU A 366 25.37 -11.02 18.35
C LEU A 366 23.93 -10.89 18.85
N SER A 367 23.19 -12.00 18.74
CA SER A 367 21.92 -12.21 19.43
C SER A 367 22.17 -12.96 20.74
N ILE A 368 21.70 -12.40 21.86
CA ILE A 368 21.93 -12.98 23.19
C ILE A 368 20.68 -13.76 23.60
N SER A 369 20.82 -15.05 23.93
CA SER A 369 19.70 -15.90 24.35
C SER A 369 19.47 -15.92 25.86
N ASN A 370 20.46 -15.52 26.65
CA ASN A 370 20.37 -15.48 28.12
C ASN A 370 20.10 -14.06 28.60
N THR A 371 19.66 -13.91 29.86
CA THR A 371 19.44 -12.58 30.47
C THR A 371 20.71 -11.93 31.03
N SER A 372 21.87 -12.27 30.45
CA SER A 372 23.15 -11.68 30.81
C SER A 372 24.14 -11.66 29.64
N TRP A 373 25.02 -10.68 29.64
CA TRP A 373 26.10 -10.55 28.68
C TRP A 373 27.32 -9.84 29.26
N THR A 374 28.50 -10.38 29.00
CA THR A 374 29.79 -9.75 29.34
C THR A 374 30.54 -9.47 28.03
N PRO A 375 30.96 -8.22 27.76
CA PRO A 375 31.74 -7.92 26.57
C PRO A 375 33.09 -8.63 26.62
N SER A 376 33.65 -8.94 25.45
CA SER A 376 35.07 -9.31 25.37
C SER A 376 35.95 -8.11 25.73
N GLN A 377 37.20 -8.36 26.10
CA GLN A 377 38.16 -7.28 26.38
C GLN A 377 38.30 -6.32 25.19
N THR A 378 38.28 -6.86 23.96
CA THR A 378 38.35 -6.05 22.73
C THR A 378 37.16 -5.10 22.60
N VAL A 379 35.94 -5.58 22.84
CA VAL A 379 34.72 -4.74 22.79
C VAL A 379 34.75 -3.71 23.90
N TRP A 380 35.14 -4.10 25.12
CA TRP A 380 35.24 -3.17 26.24
C TRP A 380 36.25 -2.05 26.01
N ASN A 381 37.36 -2.35 25.32
CA ASN A 381 38.38 -1.36 24.98
C ASN A 381 37.91 -0.34 23.94
N GLN A 382 36.85 -0.62 23.17
CA GLN A 382 36.26 0.34 22.22
C GLN A 382 35.46 1.45 22.93
N ILE A 383 35.02 1.22 24.18
CA ILE A 383 34.37 2.24 25.00
C ILE A 383 35.46 3.15 25.59
N PRO A 384 35.52 4.45 25.26
CA PRO A 384 36.53 5.37 25.80
C PRO A 384 36.39 5.52 27.33
N SER A 385 37.53 5.56 28.01
CA SER A 385 37.62 6.01 29.41
C SER A 385 37.29 7.48 29.55
N GLY A 386 36.95 7.90 30.78
CA GLY A 386 36.62 9.28 31.11
C GLY A 386 35.22 9.74 30.69
N LYS A 387 34.31 8.81 30.38
CA LYS A 387 32.97 9.13 29.88
C LYS A 387 31.86 8.39 30.60
N TRP A 388 30.72 9.07 30.72
CA TRP A 388 29.44 8.45 31.02
C TRP A 388 28.93 7.69 29.81
N VAL A 389 28.50 6.46 30.06
CA VAL A 389 27.89 5.56 29.08
C VAL A 389 26.50 5.23 29.56
N TYR A 390 25.52 5.34 28.67
CA TYR A 390 24.14 4.94 28.88
C TYR A 390 23.93 3.59 28.21
N TRP A 391 23.17 2.71 28.85
CA TRP A 391 22.88 1.39 28.32
C TRP A 391 21.42 1.00 28.57
N ARG A 392 20.91 0.18 27.65
CA ARG A 392 19.58 -0.42 27.70
C ARG A 392 19.62 -1.80 27.06
N VAL A 393 18.57 -2.57 27.27
CA VAL A 393 18.38 -3.85 26.58
C VAL A 393 17.15 -3.74 25.71
N ARG A 394 17.22 -4.32 24.52
CA ARG A 394 16.03 -4.60 23.71
C ARG A 394 15.92 -6.10 23.50
N GLY A 395 14.70 -6.61 23.49
CA GLY A 395 14.40 -8.02 23.31
C GLY A 395 13.33 -8.22 22.27
N VAL A 396 13.26 -9.44 21.75
CA VAL A 396 12.17 -9.96 20.93
C VAL A 396 11.82 -11.34 21.45
N ASP A 397 10.57 -11.74 21.28
CA ASP A 397 10.11 -13.10 21.52
C ASP A 397 9.64 -13.72 20.20
N TRP A 398 10.41 -14.68 19.68
CA TRP A 398 10.11 -15.35 18.42
C TRP A 398 8.97 -16.35 18.52
N SER A 399 8.48 -16.63 19.74
CA SER A 399 7.36 -17.54 19.96
C SER A 399 5.98 -16.87 19.78
N HIS A 400 5.95 -15.55 19.59
CA HIS A 400 4.72 -14.78 19.37
C HIS A 400 4.81 -13.98 18.07
N GLU A 401 3.71 -13.95 17.32
CA GLU A 401 3.56 -13.15 16.11
C GLU A 401 2.44 -12.12 16.31
N PRO A 402 2.70 -10.83 16.06
CA PRO A 402 3.91 -10.29 15.45
C PRO A 402 5.11 -10.21 16.40
N VAL A 403 6.33 -10.41 15.87
CA VAL A 403 7.56 -10.20 16.63
C VAL A 403 7.72 -8.70 16.94
N THR A 404 7.48 -8.33 18.19
CA THR A 404 7.65 -6.95 18.66
C THR A 404 9.01 -6.75 19.36
N VAL A 405 9.61 -5.58 19.16
CA VAL A 405 10.82 -5.20 19.90
C VAL A 405 10.43 -4.59 21.23
N ILE A 406 10.69 -5.31 22.31
CA ILE A 406 10.47 -4.85 23.68
C ILE A 406 11.71 -4.13 24.19
N MET A 407 11.54 -2.87 24.56
CA MET A 407 12.62 -2.08 25.16
C MET A 407 12.59 -2.24 26.67
N SER A 408 13.76 -2.24 27.31
CA SER A 408 13.82 -2.12 28.76
C SER A 408 13.15 -0.84 29.22
N GLY A 409 12.28 -0.93 30.24
CA GLY A 409 11.57 0.22 30.80
C GLY A 409 12.48 1.25 31.49
N GLN A 410 13.77 0.94 31.59
CA GLN A 410 14.82 1.77 32.17
C GLN A 410 15.97 1.95 31.17
N VAL A 411 16.59 3.13 31.23
CA VAL A 411 17.95 3.36 30.73
C VAL A 411 18.85 3.53 31.95
N ARG A 412 19.94 2.77 32.00
CA ARG A 412 20.94 2.89 33.07
C ARG A 412 22.21 3.54 32.56
N SER A 413 23.07 4.00 33.46
CA SER A 413 24.33 4.62 33.09
C SER A 413 25.46 4.16 33.99
N PHE A 414 26.68 4.18 33.47
CA PHE A 414 27.89 3.99 34.25
C PHE A 414 29.00 4.90 33.73
N TYR A 415 29.94 5.23 34.61
CA TYR A 415 31.17 5.93 34.30
C TYR A 415 32.30 4.92 34.14
N LYS A 416 32.98 4.94 32.99
CA LYS A 416 34.22 4.20 32.78
C LYS A 416 35.38 5.14 33.13
N PRO A 417 36.11 4.92 34.24
CA PRO A 417 37.17 5.81 34.67
C PRO A 417 38.34 5.88 33.71
#